data_AF-L7JWH2-F1
#
_entry.id   AF-L7JWH2-F1
#
_cell.length_a   1.000
_cell.length_b   1.000
_cell.length_c   1.000
_cell.angle_alpha   90.00
_cell.angle_beta   90.00
_cell.angle_gamma   90.00
#
_symmetry.space_group_name_H-M   'P 1'
#
loop_
_entity.id
_entity.type
_entity.pdbx_description
1 polymer ?
#
loop_
_entity_poly.entity_id
_entity_poly.type
_entity_poly.pdbx_seq_one_letter_code
_entity_poly.pdbx_strand_id
1 'polypeptide(L)'
;MPMKLKDLYDVPLKHKKVVLYADFNVPIVEGEIADTFRIEKTLPTIIYVLSQEPDLLVIMTHLGRPDIHEKKCFVEGKGKLANTLLPVYTWLSQRINIEFVRDLDNLYEKKGTVLLENTRLYEKAYIINRLYFIDLVIFDGFGVAHRPLIIPKNKKVYAGLLMRAELERRLDNFDLVIMGGRKITDKMALIKHLKFKNIFFGGGMCFSILKQKKYR
;
A
#
# COMPACT_ATOMS: atom_id res chain seq x y z
N MET A 1 9.40 14.59 -13.76
CA MET A 1 10.36 14.40 -12.65
C MET A 1 9.78 13.37 -11.70
N PRO A 2 10.51 12.32 -11.28
CA PRO A 2 10.01 11.45 -10.22
C PRO A 2 9.74 12.32 -8.99
N MET A 3 8.58 12.13 -8.37
CA MET A 3 8.13 12.89 -7.21
C MET A 3 9.20 12.76 -6.12
N LYS A 4 9.88 13.86 -5.78
CA LYS A 4 10.88 13.87 -4.69
C LYS A 4 10.11 13.89 -3.37
N LEU A 5 9.67 12.72 -2.94
CA LEU A 5 9.08 12.52 -1.61
C LEU A 5 10.13 12.91 -0.57
N LYS A 6 9.70 13.64 0.45
CA LYS A 6 10.57 13.99 1.57
C LYS A 6 10.73 12.77 2.47
N ASP A 7 11.90 12.65 3.06
CA ASP A 7 12.18 11.58 4.02
C ASP A 7 11.34 11.72 5.30
N LEU A 8 11.07 10.59 5.95
CA LEU A 8 10.43 10.55 7.25
C LEU A 8 11.40 10.89 8.39
N TYR A 9 12.71 10.71 8.20
CA TYR A 9 13.70 11.15 9.20
C TYR A 9 13.61 12.66 9.43
N ASP A 10 13.81 13.05 10.68
CA ASP A 10 13.75 14.44 11.16
C ASP A 10 12.38 15.14 11.01
N VAL A 11 11.32 14.39 10.68
CA VAL A 11 9.96 14.89 10.73
C VAL A 11 9.45 14.80 12.17
N PRO A 12 9.09 15.91 12.83
CA PRO A 12 8.56 15.86 14.19
C PRO A 12 7.15 15.23 14.17
N LEU A 13 7.02 14.05 14.75
CA LEU A 13 5.75 13.32 14.84
C LEU A 13 5.10 13.40 16.24
N LYS A 14 5.84 13.86 17.25
CA LYS A 14 5.33 14.00 18.61
C LYS A 14 4.11 14.93 18.64
N HIS A 15 3.03 14.47 19.27
CA HIS A 15 1.73 15.16 19.32
C HIS A 15 1.07 15.42 17.95
N LYS A 16 1.45 14.66 16.91
CA LYS A 16 0.85 14.78 15.58
C LYS A 16 -0.23 13.73 15.35
N LYS A 17 -1.21 14.08 14.52
CA LYS A 17 -2.18 13.16 13.94
C LYS A 17 -1.70 12.75 12.55
N VAL A 18 -1.26 11.51 12.43
CA VAL A 18 -0.52 10.99 11.28
C VAL A 18 -1.36 9.96 10.54
N VAL A 19 -1.38 10.02 9.21
CA VAL A 19 -1.86 8.90 8.39
C VAL A 19 -0.67 8.11 7.87
N LEU A 20 -0.68 6.79 8.07
CA LEU A 20 0.21 5.87 7.36
C LEU A 20 -0.57 5.19 6.23
N TYR A 21 -0.23 5.51 4.99
CA TYR A 21 -0.80 4.90 3.81
C TYR A 21 0.07 3.71 3.39
N ALA A 22 -0.37 2.50 3.73
CA ALA A 22 0.35 1.24 3.58
C ALA A 22 -0.18 0.37 2.42
N ASP A 23 0.52 -0.72 2.15
CA ASP A 23 0.11 -1.76 1.19
C ASP A 23 -0.03 -3.12 1.89
N PHE A 24 -1.16 -3.36 2.55
CA PHE A 24 -1.53 -4.65 3.16
C PHE A 24 -2.44 -5.49 2.26
N ASN A 25 -2.25 -5.39 0.94
CA ASN A 25 -2.98 -6.25 0.02
C ASN A 25 -2.37 -7.67 -0.01
N VAL A 26 -2.60 -8.41 1.07
CA VAL A 26 -2.13 -9.77 1.32
C VAL A 26 -3.14 -10.82 0.85
N PRO A 27 -2.70 -12.03 0.45
CA PRO A 27 -3.62 -13.12 0.17
C PRO A 27 -4.30 -13.60 1.45
N ILE A 28 -5.63 -13.75 1.41
CA ILE A 28 -6.43 -14.33 2.48
C ILE A 28 -6.98 -15.68 2.00
N VAL A 29 -6.79 -16.72 2.82
CA VAL A 29 -7.29 -18.07 2.58
C VAL A 29 -8.09 -18.49 3.81
N GLU A 30 -9.35 -18.85 3.63
CA GLU A 30 -10.24 -19.31 4.72
C GLU A 30 -10.34 -18.33 5.92
N GLY A 31 -10.16 -17.04 5.66
CA GLY A 31 -10.22 -15.99 6.70
C GLY A 31 -8.89 -15.71 7.38
N GLU A 32 -7.82 -16.42 7.02
CA GLU A 32 -6.47 -16.23 7.55
C GLU A 32 -5.51 -15.63 6.51
N ILE A 33 -4.48 -14.94 6.99
CA ILE A 33 -3.43 -14.37 6.14
C ILE A 33 -2.51 -15.50 5.69
N ALA A 34 -2.43 -15.73 4.38
CA ALA A 34 -1.55 -16.76 3.83
C ALA A 34 -0.10 -16.28 3.64
N ASP A 35 0.13 -14.97 3.52
CA ASP A 35 1.46 -14.37 3.38
C ASP A 35 1.49 -12.98 4.05
N THR A 36 2.33 -12.83 5.07
CA THR A 36 2.49 -11.62 5.89
C THR A 36 3.54 -10.66 5.35
N PHE A 37 4.27 -11.01 4.29
CA PHE A 37 5.45 -10.28 3.80
C PHE A 37 5.21 -8.77 3.66
N ARG A 38 4.05 -8.37 3.12
CA ARG A 38 3.73 -6.95 2.91
C ARG A 38 3.51 -6.19 4.21
N ILE A 39 2.89 -6.83 5.19
CA ILE A 39 2.64 -6.23 6.51
C ILE A 39 3.97 -6.10 7.25
N GLU A 40 4.76 -7.17 7.25
CA GLU A 40 6.09 -7.20 7.88
C GLU A 40 7.04 -6.14 7.31
N LYS A 41 7.00 -5.91 5.99
CA LYS A 41 7.81 -4.86 5.35
C LYS A 41 7.46 -3.44 5.78
N THR A 42 6.21 -3.20 6.21
CA THR A 42 5.75 -1.89 6.69
C THR A 42 5.92 -1.74 8.20
N LEU A 43 6.03 -2.86 8.93
CA LEU A 43 6.11 -2.87 10.40
C LEU A 43 7.24 -1.98 10.96
N PRO A 44 8.45 -1.91 10.37
CA PRO A 44 9.49 -0.97 10.81
C PRO A 44 9.03 0.50 10.79
N THR A 45 8.28 0.91 9.77
CA THR A 45 7.72 2.28 9.70
C THR A 45 6.69 2.50 10.80
N ILE A 46 5.83 1.52 11.09
CA ILE A 46 4.85 1.62 12.18
C ILE A 46 5.55 1.80 13.52
N ILE A 47 6.54 0.94 13.82
CA ILE A 47 7.30 0.98 15.06
C ILE A 47 8.05 2.32 15.19
N TYR A 48 8.69 2.78 14.11
CA TYR A 48 9.36 4.07 14.08
C TYR A 48 8.39 5.20 14.41
N VAL A 49 7.24 5.26 13.74
CA VAL A 49 6.24 6.31 13.98
C VAL A 49 5.74 6.29 15.42
N LEU A 50 5.44 5.10 15.98
CA LEU A 50 4.99 4.97 17.35
C LEU A 50 6.04 5.39 18.38
N SER A 51 7.32 5.12 18.11
CA SER A 51 8.44 5.56 18.97
C SER A 51 8.56 7.09 19.08
N GLN A 52 7.96 7.82 18.14
CA GLN A 52 7.95 9.29 18.13
C GLN A 52 6.74 9.90 18.85
N GLU A 53 5.87 9.08 19.47
CA GLU A 53 4.74 9.50 20.29
C GLU A 53 3.72 10.43 19.58
N PRO A 54 3.15 10.04 18.42
CA PRO A 54 2.05 10.77 17.81
C PRO A 54 0.80 10.70 18.70
N ASP A 55 -0.04 11.74 18.64
CA ASP A 55 -1.34 11.73 19.32
C ASP A 55 -2.26 10.68 18.70
N LEU A 56 -2.17 10.50 17.37
CA LEU A 56 -2.94 9.51 16.62
C LEU A 56 -2.16 9.02 15.39
N LEU A 57 -2.13 7.71 15.18
CA LEU A 57 -1.68 7.06 13.96
C LEU A 57 -2.87 6.33 13.29
N VAL A 58 -3.29 6.80 12.13
CA VAL A 58 -4.32 6.16 11.29
C VAL A 58 -3.64 5.37 10.19
N ILE A 59 -3.71 4.04 10.27
CA ILE A 59 -3.21 3.15 9.21
C ILE A 59 -4.31 2.93 8.18
N MET A 60 -4.01 3.25 6.92
CA MET A 60 -4.91 3.11 5.79
C MET A 60 -4.30 2.18 4.74
N THR A 61 -5.11 1.26 4.23
CA THR A 61 -4.69 0.31 3.20
C THR A 61 -5.91 -0.18 2.42
N HIS A 62 -5.68 -1.00 1.41
CA HIS A 62 -6.73 -1.71 0.71
C HIS A 62 -6.47 -3.22 0.76
N LEU A 63 -7.54 -4.00 0.60
CA LEU A 63 -7.48 -5.43 0.41
C LEU A 63 -8.35 -5.83 -0.78
N GLY A 64 -7.80 -6.66 -1.66
CA GLY A 64 -8.48 -7.20 -2.83
C GLY A 64 -9.28 -6.16 -3.61
N ARG A 65 -10.43 -6.53 -4.17
CA ARG A 65 -11.28 -5.63 -4.98
C ARG A 65 -12.75 -5.89 -4.62
N PRO A 66 -13.26 -5.20 -3.58
CA PRO A 66 -14.67 -5.32 -3.22
C PRO A 66 -15.57 -5.01 -4.41
N ASP A 67 -16.54 -5.88 -4.66
CA ASP A 67 -17.54 -5.67 -5.70
C ASP A 67 -18.68 -4.75 -5.20
N ILE A 68 -19.65 -4.48 -6.07
CA ILE A 68 -20.77 -3.60 -5.75
C ILE A 68 -21.65 -4.19 -4.63
N HIS A 69 -21.81 -5.51 -4.59
CA HIS A 69 -22.62 -6.17 -3.58
C HIS A 69 -21.97 -6.06 -2.21
N GLU A 70 -20.68 -6.31 -2.12
CA GLU A 70 -19.92 -6.18 -0.87
C GLU A 70 -19.92 -4.74 -0.34
N LYS A 71 -19.80 -3.74 -1.22
CA LYS A 71 -19.92 -2.33 -0.82
C LYS A 71 -21.30 -2.00 -0.23
N LYS A 72 -22.38 -2.54 -0.81
CA LYS A 72 -23.74 -2.38 -0.25
C LYS A 72 -23.84 -3.03 1.12
N CYS A 73 -23.36 -4.27 1.26
CA CYS A 73 -23.26 -4.98 2.54
C CYS A 73 -22.51 -4.16 3.60
N PHE A 74 -21.39 -3.54 3.21
CA PHE A 74 -20.60 -2.68 4.09
C PHE A 74 -21.40 -1.48 4.60
N VAL A 75 -22.09 -0.75 3.72
CA VAL A 75 -22.90 0.43 4.05
C VAL A 75 -24.11 0.06 4.91
N GLU A 76 -24.77 -1.06 4.61
CA GLU A 76 -25.93 -1.53 5.38
C GLU A 76 -25.55 -2.18 6.72
N GLY A 77 -24.26 -2.44 6.94
CA GLY A 77 -23.77 -3.15 8.13
C GLY A 77 -24.22 -4.62 8.18
N LYS A 78 -24.51 -5.23 7.03
CA LYS A 78 -25.09 -6.58 6.93
C LYS A 78 -24.29 -7.44 5.95
N GLY A 79 -24.25 -8.75 6.20
CA GLY A 79 -23.58 -9.71 5.32
C GLY A 79 -22.07 -9.85 5.58
N LYS A 80 -21.45 -10.78 4.86
CA LYS A 80 -20.01 -11.07 4.96
C LYS A 80 -19.23 -10.14 4.03
N LEU A 81 -18.10 -9.64 4.51
CA LEU A 81 -17.17 -8.82 3.75
C LEU A 81 -15.93 -9.65 3.43
N ALA A 82 -15.84 -10.19 2.20
CA ALA A 82 -14.73 -11.04 1.78
C ALA A 82 -13.38 -10.30 1.74
N ASN A 83 -13.40 -8.97 1.57
CA ASN A 83 -12.26 -8.09 1.47
C ASN A 83 -12.12 -7.19 2.73
N THR A 84 -12.64 -7.62 3.89
CA THR A 84 -12.40 -6.92 5.17
C THR A 84 -10.93 -7.02 5.60
N LEU A 85 -10.44 -5.98 6.27
CA LEU A 85 -9.13 -5.96 6.92
C LEU A 85 -9.13 -6.62 8.31
N LEU A 86 -10.23 -7.23 8.74
CA LEU A 86 -10.29 -7.91 10.04
C LEU A 86 -9.16 -8.95 10.26
N PRO A 87 -8.77 -9.79 9.28
CA PRO A 87 -7.61 -10.68 9.45
C PRO A 87 -6.30 -9.91 9.66
N VAL A 88 -6.11 -8.81 8.93
CA VAL A 88 -4.93 -7.93 9.08
C VAL A 88 -4.91 -7.26 10.45
N TYR A 89 -6.07 -6.79 10.93
CA TYR A 89 -6.23 -6.28 12.29
C TYR A 89 -5.84 -7.33 13.33
N THR A 90 -6.40 -8.54 13.26
CA THR A 90 -6.13 -9.63 14.20
C THR A 90 -4.64 -9.95 14.27
N TRP A 91 -3.95 -9.91 13.13
CA TRP A 91 -2.51 -10.14 13.09
C TRP A 91 -1.71 -8.98 13.72
N LEU A 92 -2.11 -7.73 13.46
CA LEU A 92 -1.44 -6.54 14.01
C LEU A 92 -1.70 -6.35 15.51
N SER A 93 -2.90 -6.64 16.00
CA SER A 93 -3.27 -6.46 17.41
C SER A 93 -2.54 -7.38 18.38
N GLN A 94 -1.97 -8.48 17.88
CA GLN A 94 -1.05 -9.34 18.62
C GLN A 94 0.35 -8.72 18.81
N ARG A 95 0.68 -7.64 18.11
CA ARG A 95 2.03 -7.05 18.03
C ARG A 95 2.09 -5.60 18.49
N ILE A 96 1.02 -4.84 18.27
CA ILE A 96 0.91 -3.43 18.64
C ILE A 96 -0.47 -3.15 19.24
N ASN A 97 -0.55 -2.16 20.13
CA ASN A 97 -1.83 -1.66 20.62
C ASN A 97 -2.52 -0.86 19.50
N ILE A 98 -3.54 -1.46 18.89
CA ILE A 98 -4.26 -0.91 17.74
C ILE A 98 -5.75 -1.18 17.86
N GLU A 99 -6.57 -0.21 17.48
CA GLU A 99 -8.02 -0.34 17.38
C GLU A 99 -8.43 -0.56 15.92
N PHE A 100 -9.46 -1.37 15.68
CA PHE A 100 -10.09 -1.48 14.37
C PHE A 100 -11.25 -0.50 14.22
N VAL A 101 -11.20 0.35 13.19
CA VAL A 101 -12.18 1.42 12.99
C VAL A 101 -12.87 1.25 11.63
N ARG A 102 -14.21 1.24 11.66
CA ARG A 102 -15.05 1.25 10.44
C ARG A 102 -15.68 2.61 10.17
N ASP A 103 -15.97 3.39 11.20
CA ASP A 103 -16.58 4.70 11.08
C ASP A 103 -15.53 5.81 11.19
N LEU A 104 -15.52 6.72 10.22
CA LEU A 104 -14.57 7.82 10.16
C LEU A 104 -15.10 9.10 10.80
N ASP A 105 -16.40 9.18 11.11
CA ASP A 105 -17.04 10.44 11.52
C ASP A 105 -16.43 10.96 12.83
N ASN A 106 -16.07 10.09 13.78
CA ASN A 106 -15.43 10.46 15.06
C ASN A 106 -13.92 10.18 15.10
N LEU A 107 -13.28 9.97 13.94
CA LEU A 107 -11.86 9.63 13.88
C LEU A 107 -10.97 10.75 14.45
N TYR A 108 -11.43 12.00 14.40
CA TYR A 108 -10.71 13.17 14.91
C TYR A 108 -10.56 13.17 16.44
N GLU A 109 -11.42 12.44 17.16
CA GLU A 109 -11.41 12.34 18.63
C GLU A 109 -10.52 11.20 19.13
N LYS A 110 -10.17 10.25 18.25
CA LYS A 110 -9.34 9.10 18.58
C LYS A 110 -7.91 9.50 18.95
N LYS A 111 -7.30 8.65 19.78
CA LYS A 111 -5.89 8.71 20.17
C LYS A 111 -5.25 7.33 19.99
N GLY A 112 -3.92 7.28 19.96
CA GLY A 112 -3.18 6.03 19.82
C GLY A 112 -3.12 5.54 18.38
N THR A 113 -3.31 4.25 18.14
CA THR A 113 -3.19 3.67 16.79
C THR A 113 -4.50 3.06 16.35
N VAL A 114 -4.89 3.32 15.11
CA VAL A 114 -6.10 2.75 14.52
C VAL A 114 -5.81 2.17 13.14
N LEU A 115 -6.37 1.00 12.84
CA LEU A 115 -6.47 0.47 11.48
C LEU A 115 -7.85 0.80 10.94
N LEU A 116 -7.88 1.61 9.90
CA LEU A 116 -9.10 1.86 9.14
C LEU A 116 -9.42 0.63 8.30
N GLU A 117 -10.69 0.23 8.28
CA GLU A 117 -11.22 -0.81 7.38
C GLU A 117 -10.92 -0.47 5.90
N ASN A 118 -10.99 -1.48 5.03
CA ASN A 118 -10.55 -1.44 3.64
C ASN A 118 -11.01 -0.17 2.91
N THR A 119 -10.05 0.67 2.53
CA THR A 119 -10.32 1.96 1.86
C THR A 119 -11.11 1.83 0.55
N ARG A 120 -11.18 0.63 -0.05
CA ARG A 120 -11.98 0.36 -1.26
C ARG A 120 -13.48 0.14 -0.97
N LEU A 121 -13.87 -0.06 0.29
CA LEU A 121 -15.27 -0.18 0.69
C LEU A 121 -15.97 1.18 0.77
N TYR A 122 -15.20 2.27 0.90
CA TYR A 122 -15.72 3.62 1.03
C TYR A 122 -15.70 4.39 -0.29
N GLU A 123 -16.54 5.41 -0.36
CA GLU A 123 -16.38 6.49 -1.33
C GLU A 123 -15.12 7.31 -1.02
N LYS A 124 -14.32 7.62 -2.04
CA LYS A 124 -13.05 8.35 -1.87
C LYS A 124 -13.25 9.72 -1.22
N ALA A 125 -14.31 10.43 -1.63
CA ALA A 125 -14.65 11.74 -1.08
C ALA A 125 -15.01 11.65 0.41
N TYR A 126 -15.66 10.56 0.84
CA TYR A 126 -15.99 10.35 2.24
C TYR A 126 -14.72 10.27 3.09
N ILE A 127 -13.74 9.45 2.71
CA ILE A 127 -12.44 9.36 3.39
C ILE A 127 -11.74 10.72 3.43
N ILE A 128 -11.58 11.38 2.27
CA ILE A 128 -10.85 12.65 2.18
C ILE A 128 -11.48 13.72 3.09
N ASN A 129 -12.81 13.81 3.11
CA ASN A 129 -13.52 14.81 3.91
C ASN A 129 -13.39 14.56 5.41
N ARG A 130 -13.13 13.33 5.87
CA ARG A 130 -12.94 13.02 7.31
C ARG A 130 -11.49 13.13 7.74
N LEU A 131 -10.53 13.15 6.83
CA LEU A 131 -9.10 13.26 7.15
C LEU A 131 -8.59 14.72 7.20
N TYR A 132 -9.47 15.72 7.26
CA TYR A 132 -9.06 17.14 7.27
C TYR A 132 -8.18 17.51 8.48
N PHE A 133 -8.36 16.81 9.61
CA PHE A 133 -7.69 17.10 10.89
C PHE A 133 -6.25 16.57 10.96
N ILE A 134 -5.80 15.73 10.02
CA ILE A 134 -4.47 15.11 10.08
C ILE A 134 -3.37 16.15 9.82
N ASP A 135 -2.22 16.02 10.44
CA ASP A 135 -1.10 16.93 10.22
C ASP A 135 -0.31 16.57 8.96
N LEU A 136 -0.06 15.27 8.75
CA LEU A 136 0.79 14.77 7.68
C LEU A 136 0.44 13.33 7.29
N VAL A 137 0.97 12.93 6.14
CA VAL A 137 0.82 11.59 5.59
C VAL A 137 2.20 10.96 5.41
N ILE A 138 2.34 9.72 5.83
CA ILE A 138 3.47 8.85 5.55
C ILE A 138 3.00 7.84 4.51
N PHE A 139 3.64 7.82 3.36
CA PHE A 139 3.33 6.89 2.29
C PHE A 139 4.36 5.77 2.27
N ASP A 140 3.92 4.55 2.57
CA ASP A 140 4.80 3.38 2.73
C ASP A 140 4.31 2.16 1.92
N GLY A 141 3.68 2.42 0.77
CA GLY A 141 3.14 1.40 -0.11
C GLY A 141 3.70 1.48 -1.53
N PHE A 142 4.93 1.02 -1.76
CA PHE A 142 5.55 1.08 -3.10
C PHE A 142 4.71 0.36 -4.17
N GLY A 143 4.13 -0.79 -3.84
CA GLY A 143 3.27 -1.57 -4.73
C GLY A 143 2.02 -0.81 -5.21
N VAL A 144 1.60 0.23 -4.48
CA VAL A 144 0.46 1.11 -4.85
C VAL A 144 0.88 2.52 -5.26
N ALA A 145 2.17 2.82 -5.36
CA ALA A 145 2.66 4.16 -5.73
C ALA A 145 2.24 4.63 -7.13
N HIS A 146 1.84 3.69 -8.00
CA HIS A 146 1.25 4.00 -9.30
C HIS A 146 -0.19 4.51 -9.23
N ARG A 147 -0.81 4.55 -8.04
CA ARG A 147 -2.19 5.00 -7.82
C ARG A 147 -2.22 6.31 -7.04
N PRO A 148 -3.21 7.18 -7.30
CA PRO A 148 -3.38 8.39 -6.50
C PRO A 148 -3.77 8.03 -5.06
N LEU A 149 -3.13 8.71 -4.10
CA LEU A 149 -3.46 8.60 -2.68
C LEU A 149 -4.85 9.19 -2.40
N ILE A 150 -5.59 8.54 -1.49
CA ILE A 150 -6.92 8.99 -1.05
C ILE A 150 -6.73 9.84 0.23
N ILE A 151 -6.19 11.04 0.08
CA ILE A 151 -5.87 11.98 1.17
C ILE A 151 -6.22 13.43 0.77
N PRO A 152 -6.39 14.37 1.72
CA PRO A 152 -6.57 15.78 1.39
C PRO A 152 -5.34 16.36 0.67
N LYS A 153 -5.56 17.11 -0.42
CA LYS A 153 -4.49 17.60 -1.32
C LYS A 153 -3.47 18.52 -0.67
N ASN A 154 -3.83 19.18 0.44
CA ASN A 154 -2.99 20.16 1.13
C ASN A 154 -2.05 19.53 2.18
N LYS A 155 -2.04 18.20 2.32
CA LYS A 155 -1.22 17.52 3.34
C LYS A 155 0.18 17.22 2.81
N LYS A 156 1.18 17.40 3.67
CA LYS A 156 2.56 17.02 3.37
C LYS A 156 2.65 15.49 3.38
N VAL A 157 3.29 14.94 2.34
CA VAL A 157 3.49 13.49 2.17
C VAL A 157 4.98 13.18 2.29
N TYR A 158 5.31 12.24 3.16
CA TYR A 158 6.66 11.74 3.41
C TYR A 158 6.75 10.27 3.00
N ALA A 159 7.92 9.82 2.53
CA ALA A 159 8.16 8.40 2.27
C ALA A 159 8.43 7.67 3.58
N GLY A 160 7.71 6.57 3.84
CA GLY A 160 8.06 5.64 4.92
C GLY A 160 9.34 4.86 4.61
N LEU A 161 9.77 4.00 5.54
CA LEU A 161 11.04 3.30 5.44
C LEU A 161 11.07 2.29 4.27
N LEU A 162 9.96 1.60 3.99
CA LEU A 162 9.84 0.70 2.83
C LEU A 162 9.88 1.51 1.53
N MET A 163 9.08 2.57 1.44
CA MET A 163 9.04 3.42 0.25
C MET A 163 10.41 4.03 -0.05
N ARG A 164 11.11 4.49 0.99
CA ARG A 164 12.49 4.99 0.87
C ARG A 164 13.42 3.93 0.32
N ALA A 165 13.46 2.75 0.95
CA ALA A 165 14.36 1.67 0.52
C ALA A 165 14.13 1.27 -0.96
N GLU A 166 12.88 1.28 -1.41
CA GLU A 166 12.54 1.00 -2.82
C GLU A 166 12.94 2.16 -3.76
N LEU A 167 12.81 3.42 -3.33
CA LEU A 167 13.23 4.58 -4.12
C LEU A 167 14.75 4.73 -4.22
N GLU A 168 15.48 4.36 -3.17
CA GLU A 168 16.95 4.37 -3.14
C GLU A 168 17.57 3.22 -3.93
N ARG A 169 16.78 2.19 -4.25
CA ARG A 169 17.24 1.04 -5.02
C ARG A 169 17.59 1.47 -6.44
N ARG A 170 18.88 1.68 -6.70
CA ARG A 170 19.40 2.03 -8.03
C ARG A 170 19.12 0.88 -9.00
N LEU A 171 18.23 1.12 -9.97
CA LEU A 171 17.95 0.19 -11.07
C LEU A 171 18.80 0.55 -12.30
N ASP A 172 20.11 0.70 -12.10
CA ASP A 172 21.03 1.07 -13.17
C ASP A 172 22.01 -0.07 -13.46
N ASN A 173 22.19 -0.37 -14.75
CA ASN A 173 23.21 -1.29 -15.28
C ASN A 173 23.16 -2.71 -14.71
N PHE A 174 22.11 -3.46 -15.07
CA PHE A 174 22.03 -4.89 -14.75
C PHE A 174 22.93 -5.71 -15.67
N ASP A 175 23.75 -6.62 -15.13
CA ASP A 175 24.45 -7.61 -15.96
C ASP A 175 23.47 -8.59 -16.63
N LEU A 176 22.39 -8.93 -15.92
CA LEU A 176 21.36 -9.84 -16.36
C LEU A 176 19.98 -9.41 -15.84
N VAL A 177 19.01 -9.32 -16.75
CA VAL A 177 17.59 -9.15 -16.43
C VAL A 177 16.84 -10.40 -16.82
N ILE A 178 16.11 -10.99 -15.87
CA ILE A 178 15.21 -12.12 -16.14
C ILE A 178 13.78 -11.60 -16.08
N MET A 179 13.03 -11.73 -17.18
CA MET A 179 11.69 -11.18 -17.32
C MET A 179 10.68 -12.26 -17.70
N GLY A 180 9.79 -12.57 -16.76
CA GLY A 180 8.67 -13.47 -16.96
C GLY A 180 7.35 -12.75 -17.22
N GLY A 181 6.32 -13.53 -17.56
CA GLY A 181 4.93 -13.08 -17.61
C GLY A 181 4.17 -13.60 -18.83
N ARG A 182 2.92 -13.15 -18.97
CA ARG A 182 2.01 -13.61 -20.03
C ARG A 182 2.15 -12.82 -21.34
N LYS A 183 2.37 -11.51 -21.28
CA LYS A 183 2.45 -10.62 -22.45
C LYS A 183 3.66 -9.70 -22.37
N ILE A 184 4.41 -9.60 -23.48
CA ILE A 184 5.59 -8.72 -23.58
C ILE A 184 5.19 -7.23 -23.56
N THR A 185 4.00 -6.90 -24.06
CA THR A 185 3.45 -5.53 -24.10
C THR A 185 3.43 -4.89 -22.72
N ASP A 186 3.10 -5.67 -21.69
CA ASP A 186 2.99 -5.21 -20.30
C ASP A 186 4.36 -4.85 -19.71
N LYS A 187 5.45 -5.25 -20.37
CA LYS A 187 6.83 -5.03 -19.94
C LYS A 187 7.62 -4.08 -20.82
N MET A 188 7.06 -3.63 -21.95
CA MET A 188 7.76 -2.77 -22.91
C MET A 188 8.25 -1.47 -22.29
N ALA A 189 7.46 -0.85 -21.40
CA ALA A 189 7.87 0.36 -20.69
C ALA A 189 9.11 0.08 -19.81
N LEU A 190 9.12 -1.04 -19.10
CA LEU A 190 10.24 -1.42 -18.25
C LEU A 190 11.51 -1.71 -19.08
N ILE A 191 11.39 -2.46 -20.17
CA ILE A 191 12.51 -2.75 -21.08
C ILE A 191 13.13 -1.47 -21.65
N LYS A 192 12.30 -0.46 -22.00
CA LYS A 192 12.78 0.82 -22.55
C LYS A 192 13.57 1.66 -21.53
N HIS A 193 13.29 1.50 -20.24
CA HIS A 193 13.90 2.31 -19.18
C HIS A 193 15.05 1.61 -18.46
N LEU A 194 15.11 0.28 -18.48
CA LEU A 194 16.19 -0.49 -17.87
C LEU A 194 17.44 -0.49 -18.77
N LYS A 195 18.60 -0.31 -18.15
CA LYS A 195 19.89 -0.59 -18.78
C LYS A 195 20.38 -1.96 -18.36
N PHE A 196 20.66 -2.84 -19.31
CA PHE A 196 21.12 -4.20 -19.05
C PHE A 196 22.10 -4.71 -20.11
N LYS A 197 23.01 -5.63 -19.73
CA LYS A 197 23.89 -6.33 -20.69
C LYS A 197 23.18 -7.51 -21.34
N ASN A 198 22.48 -8.32 -20.55
CA ASN A 198 21.76 -9.50 -21.02
C ASN A 198 20.30 -9.46 -20.54
N ILE A 199 19.38 -9.94 -21.38
CA ILE A 199 17.97 -10.14 -21.01
C ILE A 199 17.50 -11.53 -21.40
N PHE A 200 16.87 -12.22 -20.46
CA PHE A 200 16.26 -13.53 -20.66
C PHE A 200 14.75 -13.40 -20.47
N PHE A 201 14.00 -13.89 -21.46
CA PHE A 201 12.54 -13.95 -21.37
C PHE A 201 12.10 -15.35 -20.92
N GLY A 202 11.12 -15.39 -20.03
CA GLY A 202 10.50 -16.63 -19.54
C GLY A 202 8.97 -16.56 -19.57
N GLY A 203 8.32 -17.72 -19.46
CA GLY A 203 6.86 -17.83 -19.37
C GLY A 203 6.12 -17.58 -20.69
N GLY A 204 4.83 -17.26 -20.59
CA GLY A 204 3.92 -17.19 -21.74
C GLY A 204 4.31 -16.18 -22.83
N MET A 205 5.07 -15.15 -22.49
CA MET A 205 5.57 -14.17 -23.47
C MET A 205 6.58 -14.74 -24.46
N CYS A 206 7.31 -15.81 -24.10
CA CYS A 206 8.23 -16.49 -25.00
C CYS A 206 7.50 -16.98 -26.25
N PHE A 207 6.28 -17.50 -26.11
CA PHE A 207 5.48 -17.96 -27.25
C PHE A 207 5.13 -16.82 -28.22
N SER A 208 4.94 -15.60 -27.72
CA SER A 208 4.66 -14.45 -28.57
C SER A 208 5.90 -14.01 -29.36
N ILE A 209 7.09 -14.06 -28.73
CA ILE A 209 8.38 -13.75 -29.38
C ILE A 209 8.74 -14.83 -30.40
N LEU A 210 8.59 -16.10 -30.02
CA LEU A 210 8.83 -17.27 -30.88
C LEU A 210 7.86 -17.34 -32.07
N LYS A 211 6.65 -16.78 -31.94
CA LYS A 211 5.70 -16.70 -33.07
C LYS A 211 6.06 -15.58 -34.07
N GLN A 212 6.67 -14.49 -33.61
CA GLN A 212 7.08 -13.37 -34.47
C GLN A 212 8.38 -13.61 -35.21
N LYS A 213 9.39 -14.18 -34.55
CA LYS A 213 10.53 -14.75 -35.27
C LYS A 213 10.01 -16.02 -35.92
N LYS A 214 9.86 -16.07 -37.24
CA LYS A 214 9.46 -17.29 -37.99
C LYS A 214 10.48 -18.43 -37.81
N TYR A 215 10.65 -18.94 -36.60
CA TYR A 215 11.41 -20.16 -36.35
C TYR A 215 10.48 -21.33 -36.67
N ARG A 216 10.76 -21.92 -37.85
CA ARG A 216 10.67 -23.36 -38.03
C ARG A 216 11.66 -24.04 -37.09
#